data_AF-A0A811SJS7-F1
#
_entry.id   AF-A0A811SJS7-F1
#
_cell.length_a   1.000
_cell.length_b   1.000
_cell.length_c   1.000
_cell.angle_alpha   90.00
_cell.angle_beta   90.00
_cell.angle_gamma   90.00
#
_symmetry.space_group_name_H-M   'P 1'
#
loop_
_entity.id
_entity.type
_entity.pdbx_description
1 polymer ?
#
loop_
_entity_poly.entity_id
_entity_poly.type
_entity_poly.pdbx_seq_one_letter_code
_entity_poly.pdbx_strand_id
1 'polypeptide(L)'
;MSIQESLEERLCLPLQTPLIRGPPRLRRPRTPAPVTLLRRCDRIAAKPREADSTKQAQCVLMQKPGMVAPSPNVDSETVRKYKATFRAPLSDSTQEVLQLLFGGEFDPVAMNLDMVGLDEVAN
;
A
#
# COMPACT_ATOMS: atom_id res chain seq x y z
N MET A 1 11.46 -25.26 43.93
CA MET A 1 10.33 -25.34 42.99
C MET A 1 10.82 -24.94 41.62
N SER A 2 10.51 -25.74 40.61
CA SER A 2 10.88 -25.48 39.21
C SER A 2 10.04 -24.32 38.65
N ILE A 3 10.55 -23.65 37.61
CA ILE A 3 9.82 -22.56 36.93
C ILE A 3 8.48 -23.07 36.39
N GLN A 4 8.42 -24.33 35.97
CA GLN A 4 7.22 -24.97 35.46
C GLN A 4 6.12 -25.08 36.53
N GLU A 5 6.46 -25.51 37.74
CA GLU A 5 5.51 -25.61 38.87
C GLU A 5 4.90 -24.25 39.22
N SER A 6 5.73 -23.20 39.24
CA SER A 6 5.28 -21.83 39.52
C SER A 6 4.36 -21.28 38.43
N LEU A 7 4.56 -21.69 37.18
CA LEU A 7 3.77 -21.24 36.04
C LEU A 7 2.42 -21.97 35.99
N GLU A 8 2.40 -23.28 36.26
CA GLU A 8 1.19 -24.08 36.40
C GLU A 8 0.31 -23.56 37.55
N GLU A 9 0.88 -23.26 38.72
CA GLU A 9 0.13 -22.73 39.85
C GLU A 9 -0.52 -21.36 39.55
N ARG A 10 0.10 -20.54 38.70
CA ARG A 10 -0.43 -19.22 38.29
C ARG A 10 -1.43 -19.28 37.15
N LEU A 11 -1.30 -20.22 36.21
CA LEU A 11 -2.21 -20.34 35.06
C LEU A 11 -3.41 -21.23 35.34
N CYS A 12 -3.27 -22.24 36.19
CA CYS A 12 -4.31 -23.22 36.50
C CYS A 12 -5.25 -22.77 37.63
N LEU A 13 -5.43 -21.46 37.82
CA LEU A 13 -6.40 -20.96 38.78
C LEU A 13 -7.83 -21.38 38.34
N PRO A 14 -8.60 -22.04 39.21
CA PRO A 14 -9.99 -22.37 38.90
C PRO A 14 -10.76 -21.10 38.59
N LEU A 15 -11.36 -21.02 37.40
CA LEU A 15 -12.24 -19.92 37.03
C LEU A 15 -13.46 -19.94 37.98
N GLN A 16 -13.43 -19.08 39.01
CA GLN A 16 -14.48 -19.01 40.03
C GLN A 16 -15.83 -18.54 39.46
N THR A 17 -15.81 -17.83 38.33
CA THR A 17 -17.02 -17.38 37.65
C THR A 17 -17.00 -17.80 36.18
N PRO A 18 -18.12 -18.30 35.64
CA PRO A 18 -18.20 -18.59 34.21
C PRO A 18 -18.09 -17.26 33.45
N LEU A 19 -17.06 -17.14 32.60
CA LEU A 19 -16.85 -16.00 31.71
C LEU A 19 -18.03 -15.78 30.75
N ILE A 20 -18.81 -16.84 30.51
CA ILE A 20 -19.94 -16.87 29.60
C ILE A 20 -21.19 -17.24 30.41
N ARG A 21 -22.06 -16.25 30.67
CA ARG A 21 -23.30 -16.41 31.46
C ARG A 21 -24.48 -17.02 30.67
N GLY A 22 -24.25 -17.53 29.46
CA GLY A 22 -25.31 -18.11 28.63
C GLY A 22 -24.83 -18.54 27.26
N PRO A 23 -25.64 -19.30 26.52
CA PRO A 23 -25.25 -19.80 25.20
C PRO A 23 -24.93 -18.65 24.23
N PRO A 24 -23.99 -18.84 23.29
CA PRO A 24 -23.70 -17.86 22.26
C PRO A 24 -24.97 -17.45 21.54
N ARG A 25 -25.17 -16.13 21.36
CA ARG A 25 -26.31 -15.64 20.57
C ARG A 25 -26.22 -16.22 19.17
N LEU A 26 -27.26 -16.97 18.77
CA LEU A 26 -27.39 -17.46 17.41
C LEU A 26 -27.41 -16.26 16.46
N ARG A 27 -26.55 -16.31 15.43
CA ARG A 27 -26.59 -15.33 14.36
C ARG A 27 -27.96 -15.43 13.69
N ARG A 28 -28.70 -14.33 13.66
CA ARG A 28 -29.92 -14.26 12.84
C ARG A 28 -29.51 -14.43 11.37
N PRO A 29 -30.21 -15.26 10.59
CA PRO A 29 -30.02 -15.29 9.16
C PRO A 29 -30.26 -13.88 8.61
N ARG A 30 -29.31 -13.39 7.80
CA ARG A 30 -29.42 -12.10 7.12
C ARG A 30 -30.58 -12.21 6.13
N THR A 31 -31.54 -11.29 6.19
CA THR A 31 -32.55 -11.15 5.13
C THR A 31 -31.80 -10.93 3.81
N PRO A 32 -32.06 -11.73 2.75
CA PRO A 32 -31.48 -11.48 1.44
C PRO A 32 -31.87 -10.07 0.99
N ALA A 33 -30.88 -9.21 0.75
CA ALA A 33 -31.14 -7.91 0.16
C ALA A 33 -31.64 -8.11 -1.29
N PRO A 34 -32.62 -7.32 -1.77
CA PRO A 34 -33.07 -7.39 -3.16
C PRO A 34 -31.88 -7.22 -4.13
N VAL A 35 -31.76 -8.14 -5.09
CA VAL A 35 -30.68 -8.21 -6.08
C VAL A 35 -30.67 -7.00 -7.04
N THR A 36 -31.70 -6.16 -7.00
CA THR A 36 -31.88 -4.99 -7.88
C THR A 36 -30.91 -3.84 -7.58
N LEU A 37 -30.22 -3.86 -6.43
CA LEU A 37 -29.17 -2.90 -6.10
C LEU A 37 -27.82 -3.58 -5.93
N LEU A 38 -27.47 -4.47 -6.86
CA LEU A 38 -26.06 -4.80 -7.11
C LEU A 38 -25.37 -3.56 -7.74
N ARG A 39 -25.32 -2.46 -6.97
CA ARG A 39 -24.40 -1.35 -7.12
C ARG A 39 -23.02 -1.97 -6.93
N ARG A 40 -22.47 -2.59 -7.98
CA ARG A 40 -21.03 -2.80 -8.04
C ARG A 40 -20.47 -1.41 -7.82
N CYS A 41 -19.80 -1.19 -6.70
CA CYS A 41 -19.27 0.14 -6.41
C CYS A 41 -18.34 0.46 -7.59
N ASP A 42 -18.67 1.47 -8.39
CA ASP A 42 -17.86 1.83 -9.56
C ASP A 42 -16.42 2.08 -9.15
N ARG A 43 -16.22 2.61 -7.93
CA ARG A 43 -14.91 2.74 -7.28
C ARG A 43 -14.13 1.42 -7.14
N ILE A 44 -14.78 0.28 -6.90
CA ILE A 44 -14.14 -1.04 -6.80
C ILE A 44 -13.87 -1.62 -8.19
N ALA A 45 -14.72 -1.33 -9.16
CA ALA A 45 -14.57 -1.77 -10.55
C ALA A 45 -13.50 -0.96 -11.31
N ALA A 46 -13.38 0.34 -11.01
CA ALA A 46 -12.39 1.25 -11.59
C ALA A 46 -10.99 1.08 -11.00
N LYS A 47 -10.83 0.32 -9.92
CA LYS A 47 -9.49 0.00 -9.40
C LYS A 47 -8.83 -1.00 -10.35
N PRO A 48 -7.70 -0.63 -10.99
CA PRO A 48 -6.94 -1.59 -11.79
C PRO A 48 -6.53 -2.77 -10.91
N ARG A 49 -6.66 -3.97 -11.46
CA ARG A 49 -6.28 -5.22 -10.81
C ARG A 49 -5.22 -5.90 -11.66
N GLU A 50 -4.29 -6.55 -11.00
CA GLU A 50 -3.39 -7.48 -11.67
C GLU A 50 -4.20 -8.60 -12.32
N ALA A 51 -3.80 -9.01 -13.52
CA ALA A 51 -4.44 -10.11 -14.24
C ALA A 51 -4.26 -11.45 -13.50
N ASP A 52 -3.14 -11.60 -12.79
CA ASP A 52 -2.86 -12.73 -11.91
C ASP A 52 -3.37 -12.44 -10.49
N SER A 53 -4.40 -13.18 -10.08
CA SER A 53 -5.00 -13.05 -8.75
C SER A 53 -4.04 -13.34 -7.60
N THR A 54 -3.04 -14.20 -7.82
CA THR A 54 -2.05 -14.57 -6.81
C THR A 54 -1.10 -13.41 -6.56
N LYS A 55 -0.60 -12.80 -7.64
CA LYS A 55 0.20 -11.57 -7.57
C LYS A 55 -0.59 -10.43 -6.93
N GLN A 56 -1.86 -10.26 -7.29
CA GLN A 56 -2.72 -9.27 -6.66
C GLN A 56 -2.81 -9.47 -5.14
N ALA A 57 -3.04 -10.70 -4.70
CA ALA A 57 -3.13 -11.04 -3.28
C ALA A 57 -1.81 -10.77 -2.54
N GLN A 58 -0.68 -11.15 -3.14
CA GLN A 58 0.65 -10.87 -2.59
C GLN A 58 0.89 -9.37 -2.45
N CYS A 59 0.61 -8.56 -3.48
CA CYS A 59 0.75 -7.11 -3.42
C CYS A 59 -0.11 -6.49 -2.30
N VAL A 60 -1.37 -6.90 -2.18
CA VAL A 60 -2.26 -6.42 -1.11
C VAL A 60 -1.73 -6.79 0.27
N LEU A 61 -1.21 -8.01 0.44
CA LEU A 61 -0.63 -8.49 1.70
C LEU A 61 0.66 -7.76 2.07
N MET A 62 1.46 -7.31 1.10
CA MET A 62 2.68 -6.54 1.35
C MET A 62 2.37 -5.05 1.62
N GLN A 63 1.38 -4.47 0.94
CA GLN A 63 1.00 -3.06 1.11
C GLN A 63 0.27 -2.78 2.43
N LYS A 64 -0.64 -3.68 2.85
CA LYS A 64 -1.47 -3.49 4.05
C LYS A 64 -0.68 -3.34 5.36
N PRO A 65 0.42 -4.08 5.61
CA PRO A 65 1.30 -3.87 6.75
C PRO A 65 2.39 -2.80 6.50
N GLY A 66 2.40 -2.14 5.34
CA GLY A 66 3.39 -1.11 5.01
C GLY A 66 4.78 -1.67 4.64
N MET A 67 4.88 -2.96 4.29
CA MET A 67 6.15 -3.57 3.85
C MET A 67 6.55 -3.11 2.45
N VAL A 68 5.62 -2.57 1.68
CA VAL A 68 5.84 -1.93 0.39
C VAL A 68 5.18 -0.57 0.43
N ALA A 69 5.93 0.49 0.11
CA ALA A 69 5.37 1.81 -0.05
C ALA A 69 4.24 1.75 -1.09
N PRO A 70 3.07 2.37 -0.86
CA PRO A 70 2.05 2.45 -1.88
C PRO A 70 2.68 3.07 -3.12
N SER A 71 2.78 2.33 -4.22
CA SER A 71 3.15 2.94 -5.48
C SER A 71 2.06 3.97 -5.77
N PRO A 72 2.38 5.27 -5.85
CA PRO A 72 1.38 6.22 -6.30
C PRO A 72 0.89 5.73 -7.68
N ASN A 73 -0.43 5.74 -7.88
CA ASN A 73 -0.97 5.55 -9.22
C ASN A 73 -0.62 6.82 -10.00
N VAL A 74 0.61 6.90 -10.49
CA VAL A 74 1.12 8.02 -11.28
C VAL A 74 0.64 7.77 -12.69
N ASP A 75 -0.22 8.66 -13.17
CA ASP A 75 -0.73 8.59 -14.53
C ASP A 75 0.42 8.59 -15.54
N SER A 76 0.35 7.70 -16.52
CA SER A 76 1.29 7.60 -17.63
C SER A 76 1.56 8.95 -18.30
N GLU A 77 0.56 9.83 -18.39
CA GLU A 77 0.75 11.18 -18.94
C GLU A 77 1.63 12.05 -18.04
N THR A 78 1.46 11.95 -16.71
CA THR A 78 2.28 12.68 -15.74
C THR A 78 3.73 12.19 -15.73
N VAL A 79 3.96 10.88 -15.84
CA VAL A 79 5.31 10.32 -16.01
C VAL A 79 5.95 10.85 -17.30
N ARG A 80 5.20 10.85 -18.42
CA ARG A 80 5.71 11.34 -19.70
C ARG A 80 6.07 12.82 -19.66
N LYS A 81 5.21 13.66 -19.08
CA LYS A 81 5.47 15.10 -18.90
C LYS A 81 6.70 15.33 -18.05
N TYR A 82 6.83 14.62 -16.94
CA TYR A 82 8.01 14.67 -16.09
C TYR A 82 9.28 14.32 -16.86
N LYS A 83 9.30 13.18 -17.57
CA LYS A 83 10.44 12.77 -18.41
C LYS A 83 10.80 13.82 -19.46
N ALA A 84 9.80 14.43 -20.10
CA ALA A 84 10.02 15.45 -21.12
C ALA A 84 10.72 16.70 -20.55
N THR A 85 10.36 17.13 -19.33
CA THR A 85 10.95 18.29 -18.66
C THR A 85 12.46 18.12 -18.42
N PHE A 86 12.92 16.90 -18.14
CA PHE A 86 14.32 16.61 -17.84
C PHE A 86 15.05 15.86 -18.98
N ARG A 87 14.47 15.80 -20.18
CA ARG A 87 15.08 15.14 -21.35
C ARG A 87 16.28 15.90 -21.91
N ALA A 88 16.31 17.21 -21.71
CA ALA A 88 17.41 18.07 -22.10
C ALA A 88 18.09 18.61 -20.85
N PRO A 89 19.38 18.99 -20.94
CA PRO A 89 20.03 19.74 -19.88
C PRO A 89 19.17 20.95 -19.50
N LEU A 90 18.82 21.04 -18.21
CA LEU A 90 18.09 22.19 -17.68
C LEU A 90 18.90 23.47 -17.94
N SER A 91 18.22 24.58 -18.20
CA SER A 91 18.90 25.88 -18.33
C SER A 91 19.67 26.22 -17.06
N ASP A 92 20.78 26.94 -17.18
CA ASP A 92 21.63 27.34 -16.04
C ASP A 92 20.81 28.00 -14.92
N SER A 93 19.89 28.90 -15.30
CA SER A 93 18.98 29.56 -14.35
C SER A 93 18.05 28.60 -13.60
N THR A 94 17.60 27.52 -14.25
CA THR A 94 16.75 26.50 -13.61
C THR A 94 17.56 25.65 -12.67
N GLN A 95 18.81 25.31 -13.05
CA GLN A 95 19.72 24.58 -12.19
C GLN A 95 20.07 25.38 -10.92
N GLU A 96 20.34 26.69 -11.05
CA GLU A 96 20.62 27.57 -9.90
C GLU A 96 19.44 27.65 -8.93
N VAL A 97 18.21 27.79 -9.44
CA VAL A 97 17.00 27.81 -8.60
C VAL A 97 16.79 26.49 -7.89
N LEU A 98 17.02 25.36 -8.57
CA LEU A 98 16.91 24.03 -7.95
C LEU A 98 18.00 23.79 -6.92
N GLN A 99 19.23 24.22 -7.19
CA GLN A 99 20.31 24.21 -6.21
C GLN A 99 19.91 25.00 -4.96
N LEU A 100 19.36 26.21 -5.10
CA LEU A 100 18.90 27.00 -3.96
C LEU A 100 17.74 26.31 -3.20
N LEU A 101 16.79 25.71 -3.92
CA LEU A 101 15.64 25.01 -3.34
C LEU A 101 16.07 23.79 -2.51
N PHE A 102 17.05 23.03 -2.99
CA PHE A 102 17.55 21.81 -2.35
C PHE A 102 18.78 22.03 -1.46
N GLY A 103 19.18 23.28 -1.21
CA GLY A 103 20.27 23.59 -0.27
C GLY A 103 21.68 23.38 -0.80
N GLY A 104 21.88 23.45 -2.13
CA GLY A 104 23.18 23.45 -2.79
C GLY A 104 23.65 22.09 -3.32
N GLU A 105 22.98 20.99 -2.98
CA GLU A 105 23.33 19.62 -3.40
C GLU A 105 22.47 19.11 -4.56
N PHE A 106 22.08 19.98 -5.50
CA PHE A 106 21.33 19.54 -6.68
C PHE A 106 22.28 18.99 -7.76
N ASP A 107 22.51 17.67 -7.73
CA ASP A 107 23.12 16.94 -8.84
C ASP A 107 22.05 16.15 -9.62
N PRO A 108 21.66 16.61 -10.82
CA PRO A 108 20.65 15.93 -11.63
C PRO A 108 21.08 14.52 -12.06
N VAL A 109 22.37 14.23 -12.14
CA VAL A 109 22.88 12.90 -12.51
C VAL A 109 22.78 11.96 -11.32
N ALA A 110 23.25 12.36 -10.14
CA ALA A 110 23.13 11.54 -8.92
C ALA A 110 21.67 11.28 -8.51
N MET A 111 20.76 12.21 -8.81
CA MET A 111 19.33 12.06 -8.56
C MET A 111 18.58 11.28 -9.65
N ASN A 112 19.28 10.73 -10.65
CA ASN A 112 18.69 10.03 -11.79
C ASN A 112 17.63 10.89 -12.54
N LEU A 113 17.85 12.20 -12.60
CA LEU A 113 17.02 13.15 -13.34
C LEU A 113 17.51 13.34 -14.77
N ASP A 114 18.71 12.87 -15.11
CA ASP A 114 19.17 12.84 -16.50
C ASP A 114 18.41 11.76 -17.27
N MET A 115 17.33 12.18 -17.93
CA MET A 115 16.46 11.30 -18.71
C MET A 115 16.92 11.18 -20.17
N VAL A 116 18.16 11.59 -20.48
CA VAL A 116 18.77 11.44 -21.81
C VAL A 116 18.92 9.95 -22.15
N GLY A 117 18.31 9.52 -23.26
CA GLY A 117 18.42 8.14 -23.75
C GLY A 117 17.45 7.13 -23.11
N LEU A 118 16.58 7.54 -22.18
CA LEU A 118 15.47 6.72 -21.69
C LEU A 118 14.29 6.71 -22.69
N ASP A 119 14.56 6.28 -23.92
CA ASP A 119 13.50 5.96 -24.87
C ASP A 119 12.84 4.63 -24.48
N GLU A 120 11.53 4.58 -24.69
CA GLU A 120 10.53 3.64 -24.19
C GLU A 120 10.92 2.14 -24.33
N VAL A 121 11.16 1.46 -23.21
CA VAL A 121 10.81 0.03 -23.11
C VAL A 121 9.35 -0.02 -22.66
N ALA A 122 8.45 0.19 -23.62
CA ALA A 122 7.06 -0.18 -23.48
C ALA A 122 6.92 -1.68 -23.75
N ASN A 123 6.55 -2.45 -22.72
CA ASN A 123 5.90 -3.76 -22.84
C ASN A 123 4.75 -3.80 -21.85
#